data_AF-A0A7S0LTH6-F1
#
_entry.id   AF-A0A7S0LTH6-F1
#
_cell.length_a   1.000
_cell.length_b   1.000
_cell.length_c   1.000
_cell.angle_alpha   90.00
_cell.angle_beta   90.00
_cell.angle_gamma   90.00
#
_symmetry.space_group_name_H-M   'P 1'
#
loop_
_entity.id
_entity.type
_entity.pdbx_description
1 polymer ?
#
loop_
_entity_poly.entity_id
_entity_poly.type
_entity_poly.pdbx_seq_one_letter_code
_entity_poly.pdbx_strand_id
1 'polypeptide(L)'
;MPARSVVFSQLDKPNDGDLPGHRPLRPDEFWQMAGRAGRRGMDVLGYVVYAPSLSVAGLRNLASGHELREMLVGKMPTASSQLSVDRPFVLRHLNRGYGPDVLEKTLLQDQLRRRSDALSKEIDLSAAQAEAQGGSSAEILAAAQRYAELEAKVSGESAEFGARVALNPKARKKLEAEMRTLKDAHGEALHKVAEAVSKREGLERDRDATVCALRNDWRVAFDWLEQFGFIASGTAADVAALTARGRACAAFADGQPLIIGTIISDGWLTQLSLPEVCAWLCLFLQERRLASTAKSAVELPDPPPSLQEVMSQTFALGEMLEVELDPTLSMMMLDWCTHKDITRVASWLDAHMLGVFVKAVLRVVSYVDVVREVLLGLNDYEAYNKLDHHTDLLLGGLVTNESLYLRMGD
;
A
#
# COMPACT_ATOMS: atom_id res chain seq x y z
N MET A 1 29.21 0.78 7.71
CA MET A 1 30.57 0.38 8.13
C MET A 1 31.05 -0.73 7.19
N PRO A 2 32.26 -0.63 6.58
CA PRO A 2 32.83 -1.70 5.74
C PRO A 2 33.57 -2.75 6.58
N ALA A 3 33.69 -3.97 6.06
CA ALA A 3 34.39 -5.09 6.69
C ALA A 3 35.37 -5.74 5.72
N ARG A 4 36.37 -6.48 6.20
CA ARG A 4 37.30 -7.21 5.31
C ARG A 4 36.60 -8.36 4.58
N SER A 5 35.70 -9.05 5.28
CA SER A 5 34.96 -10.19 4.76
C SER A 5 33.49 -10.10 5.15
N VAL A 6 32.61 -10.58 4.28
CA VAL A 6 31.17 -10.75 4.53
C VAL A 6 30.83 -12.22 4.40
N VAL A 7 30.06 -12.75 5.35
CA VAL A 7 29.64 -14.16 5.37
C VAL A 7 28.13 -14.22 5.29
N PHE A 8 27.62 -14.95 4.29
CA PHE A 8 26.21 -15.27 4.15
C PHE A 8 25.94 -16.65 4.75
N SER A 9 25.12 -16.71 5.80
CA SER A 9 24.63 -17.97 6.37
C SER A 9 23.39 -18.51 5.65
N GLN A 10 22.61 -17.60 5.07
CA GLN A 10 21.38 -17.85 4.32
C GLN A 10 21.37 -16.95 3.07
N LEU A 11 20.76 -17.45 1.98
CA LEU A 11 20.63 -16.74 0.70
C LEU A 11 19.15 -16.46 0.34
N ASP A 12 18.29 -16.55 1.34
CA ASP A 12 16.87 -16.33 1.27
C ASP A 12 16.42 -15.37 2.37
N LYS A 13 15.28 -14.74 2.15
CA LYS A 13 14.63 -13.81 3.08
C LYS A 13 13.15 -14.18 3.15
N PRO A 14 12.48 -13.97 4.30
CA PRO A 14 11.02 -14.01 4.35
C PRO A 14 10.41 -13.17 3.22
N ASN A 15 9.31 -13.64 2.66
CA ASN A 15 8.59 -12.89 1.64
C ASN A 15 8.25 -11.49 2.15
N ASP A 16 8.26 -10.50 1.24
CA ASP A 16 7.89 -9.14 1.61
C ASP A 16 6.39 -9.08 1.91
N GLY A 17 6.00 -8.40 3.01
CA GLY A 17 4.62 -8.35 3.49
C GLY A 17 4.24 -9.57 4.37
N ASP A 18 2.94 -9.87 4.42
CA ASP A 18 2.36 -10.95 5.25
C ASP A 18 2.29 -12.31 4.51
N LEU A 19 2.97 -12.45 3.37
CA LEU A 19 2.97 -13.69 2.61
C LEU A 19 3.83 -14.75 3.33
N PRO A 20 3.31 -15.98 3.56
CA PRO A 20 4.10 -17.03 4.17
C PRO A 20 5.22 -17.48 3.24
N GLY A 21 6.30 -17.98 3.82
CA GLY A 21 7.43 -18.54 3.09
C GLY A 21 8.59 -17.58 2.86
N HIS A 22 9.57 -18.08 2.13
CA HIS A 22 10.84 -17.41 1.88
C HIS A 22 11.07 -17.31 0.36
N ARG A 23 11.73 -16.24 -0.06
CA ARG A 23 12.23 -16.06 -1.42
C ARG A 23 13.75 -15.94 -1.42
N PRO A 24 14.44 -16.33 -2.50
CA PRO A 24 15.86 -16.05 -2.65
C PRO A 24 16.13 -14.53 -2.60
N LEU A 25 17.34 -14.18 -2.19
CA LEU A 25 17.83 -12.81 -2.27
C LEU A 25 17.84 -12.35 -3.73
N ARG A 26 17.37 -11.12 -3.95
CA ARG A 26 17.48 -10.49 -5.27
C ARG A 26 18.92 -10.06 -5.52
N PRO A 27 19.33 -9.90 -6.80
CA PRO A 27 20.70 -9.49 -7.14
C PRO A 27 21.14 -8.20 -6.46
N ASP A 28 20.26 -7.19 -6.38
CA ASP A 28 20.52 -5.92 -5.70
C ASP A 28 20.72 -6.07 -4.19
N GLU A 29 19.89 -6.88 -3.53
CA GLU A 29 20.02 -7.18 -2.10
C GLU A 29 21.36 -7.88 -1.81
N PHE A 30 21.71 -8.88 -2.63
CA PHE A 30 22.99 -9.58 -2.53
C PHE A 30 24.17 -8.63 -2.70
N TRP A 31 24.20 -7.84 -3.78
CA TRP A 31 25.29 -6.90 -4.06
C TRP A 31 25.39 -5.78 -3.02
N GLN A 32 24.27 -5.33 -2.45
CA GLN A 32 24.26 -4.35 -1.36
C GLN A 32 24.94 -4.88 -0.09
N MET A 33 24.73 -6.15 0.24
CA MET A 33 25.36 -6.82 1.38
C MET A 33 26.82 -7.20 1.09
N ALA A 34 27.07 -7.86 -0.04
CA ALA A 34 28.40 -8.32 -0.47
C ALA A 34 29.37 -7.15 -0.69
N GLY A 35 28.87 -6.01 -1.20
CA GLY A 35 29.65 -4.79 -1.41
C GLY A 35 30.20 -4.15 -0.14
N ARG A 36 29.85 -4.65 1.05
CA ARG A 36 30.49 -4.25 2.32
C ARG A 36 31.86 -4.92 2.54
N ALA A 37 32.20 -5.96 1.77
CA ALA A 37 33.48 -6.65 1.84
C ALA A 37 34.60 -5.85 1.15
N GLY A 38 35.76 -5.75 1.81
CA GLY A 38 36.92 -4.98 1.36
C GLY A 38 36.89 -3.53 1.85
N ARG A 39 37.85 -3.15 2.70
CA ARG A 39 37.99 -1.78 3.18
C ARG A 39 38.93 -0.99 2.27
N ARG A 40 38.45 0.15 1.76
CA ARG A 40 39.21 1.06 0.89
C ARG A 40 40.54 1.45 1.53
N GLY A 41 41.64 1.27 0.80
CA GLY A 41 42.99 1.63 1.24
C GLY A 41 43.63 0.68 2.26
N MET A 42 42.91 -0.32 2.76
CA MET A 42 43.43 -1.31 3.73
C MET A 42 43.49 -2.73 3.16
N ASP A 43 42.45 -3.14 2.41
CA ASP A 43 42.36 -4.48 1.86
C ASP A 43 42.49 -4.44 0.33
N VAL A 44 43.33 -5.32 -0.25
CA VAL A 44 43.49 -5.47 -1.71
C VAL A 44 42.28 -6.19 -2.32
N LEU A 45 41.71 -7.15 -1.59
CA LEU A 45 40.56 -7.95 -1.98
C LEU A 45 39.54 -8.00 -0.84
N GLY A 46 38.26 -7.97 -1.17
CA GLY A 46 37.16 -8.28 -0.25
C GLY A 46 36.71 -9.73 -0.41
N TYR A 47 36.52 -10.44 0.70
CA TYR A 47 36.08 -11.84 0.66
C TYR A 47 34.58 -11.95 0.94
N VAL A 48 33.86 -12.61 0.05
CA VAL A 48 32.45 -12.95 0.24
C VAL A 48 32.33 -14.46 0.34
N VAL A 49 31.86 -14.95 1.48
CA VAL A 49 31.79 -16.39 1.77
C VAL A 49 30.33 -16.78 1.97
N TYR A 50 29.86 -17.75 1.21
CA TYR A 50 28.59 -18.41 1.50
C TYR A 50 28.87 -19.66 2.34
N ALA A 51 28.36 -19.66 3.57
CA ALA A 51 28.54 -20.72 4.55
C ALA A 51 27.16 -21.18 5.04
N PRO A 52 26.46 -22.05 4.29
CA PRO A 52 25.10 -22.46 4.62
C PRO A 52 25.03 -23.12 5.99
N SER A 53 24.17 -22.63 6.88
CA SER A 53 23.89 -23.34 8.13
C SER A 53 22.99 -24.54 7.84
N LEU A 54 23.50 -25.73 8.12
CA LEU A 54 22.75 -26.98 8.03
C LEU A 54 21.80 -27.06 9.24
N SER A 55 20.65 -26.40 9.14
CA SER A 55 19.54 -26.53 10.10
C SER A 55 18.79 -27.86 9.88
N VAL A 56 18.15 -28.37 10.95
CA VAL A 56 17.41 -29.65 11.01
C VAL A 56 16.27 -29.73 9.96
N ALA A 57 15.81 -28.59 9.43
CA ALA A 57 15.03 -28.54 8.19
C ALA A 57 15.97 -28.69 6.97
N GLY A 58 16.47 -29.92 6.79
CA GLY A 58 17.57 -30.27 5.90
C GLY A 58 17.44 -29.88 4.42
N LEU A 59 18.60 -29.73 3.77
CA LEU A 59 18.85 -29.63 2.31
C LEU A 59 18.14 -28.52 1.51
N ARG A 60 17.09 -27.87 2.03
CA ARG A 60 16.36 -26.79 1.33
C ARG A 60 17.06 -25.43 1.37
N ASN A 61 18.08 -25.26 2.22
CA ASN A 61 18.84 -24.00 2.33
C ASN A 61 20.00 -23.89 1.34
N LEU A 62 20.22 -24.91 0.51
CA LEU A 62 21.22 -24.87 -0.55
C LEU A 62 20.57 -24.28 -1.80
N ALA A 63 20.97 -23.06 -2.17
CA ALA A 63 20.53 -22.45 -3.41
C ALA A 63 20.92 -23.35 -4.60
N SER A 64 19.97 -23.58 -5.50
CA SER A 64 20.26 -24.29 -6.74
C SER A 64 21.27 -23.50 -7.59
N GLY A 65 22.00 -24.18 -8.48
CA GLY A 65 22.95 -23.51 -9.37
C GLY A 65 22.30 -22.43 -10.25
N HIS A 66 21.01 -22.58 -10.56
CA HIS A 66 20.24 -21.58 -11.30
C HIS A 66 19.97 -20.34 -10.43
N GLU A 67 19.45 -20.52 -9.23
CA GLU A 67 19.17 -19.41 -8.30
C GLU A 67 20.45 -18.66 -7.93
N LEU A 68 21.55 -19.37 -7.69
CA LEU A 68 22.85 -18.75 -7.42
C LEU A 68 23.32 -17.93 -8.63
N ARG A 69 23.19 -18.47 -9.85
CA ARG A 69 23.54 -17.74 -11.07
C ARG A 69 22.68 -16.50 -11.26
N GLU A 70 21.37 -16.59 -11.06
CA GLU A 70 20.48 -15.44 -11.13
C GLU A 70 20.81 -14.41 -10.05
N MET A 71 21.08 -14.82 -8.82
CA MET A 71 21.45 -13.88 -7.74
C MET A 71 22.78 -13.16 -8.04
N LEU A 72 23.78 -13.85 -8.58
CA LEU A 72 25.11 -13.29 -8.83
C LEU A 72 25.18 -12.46 -10.12
N VAL A 73 24.54 -12.92 -11.20
CA VAL A 73 24.71 -12.41 -12.58
C VAL A 73 23.37 -11.99 -13.23
N GLY A 74 22.25 -12.19 -12.54
CA GLY A 74 20.93 -11.83 -13.04
C GLY A 74 20.75 -10.34 -13.25
N LYS A 75 19.64 -9.99 -13.90
CA LYS A 75 19.29 -8.60 -14.15
C LYS A 75 18.95 -7.91 -12.84
N MET A 76 19.59 -6.78 -12.57
CA MET A 76 19.23 -5.93 -11.44
C MET A 76 17.78 -5.46 -11.59
N PRO A 77 16.97 -5.49 -10.52
CA PRO A 77 15.60 -5.00 -10.59
C PRO A 77 15.59 -3.51 -10.95
N THR A 78 14.63 -3.13 -11.79
CA THR A 78 14.41 -1.73 -12.12
C THR A 78 13.62 -1.04 -11.02
N ALA A 79 13.83 0.27 -10.85
CA ALA A 79 13.05 1.06 -9.92
C ALA A 79 11.57 1.08 -10.35
N SER A 80 10.70 0.47 -9.56
CA SER A 80 9.24 0.53 -9.71
C SER A 80 8.65 1.59 -8.79
N SER A 81 7.56 2.24 -9.20
CA SER A 81 6.85 3.16 -8.32
C SER A 81 6.11 2.38 -7.23
N GLN A 82 6.16 2.87 -5.98
CA GLN A 82 5.36 2.38 -4.85
C GLN A 82 4.25 3.37 -4.47
N LEU A 83 3.97 4.35 -5.34
CA LEU A 83 2.93 5.34 -5.11
C LEU A 83 1.55 4.67 -5.14
N SER A 84 0.79 4.86 -4.07
CA SER A 84 -0.65 4.59 -4.02
C SER A 84 -1.41 5.91 -3.99
N VAL A 85 -2.41 6.07 -4.87
CA VAL A 85 -3.34 7.21 -4.83
C VAL A 85 -4.52 6.79 -3.97
N ASP A 86 -4.39 7.01 -2.67
CA ASP A 86 -5.41 6.72 -1.67
C ASP A 86 -6.08 7.99 -1.14
N ARG A 87 -7.12 7.82 -0.33
CA ARG A 87 -7.87 8.93 0.27
C ARG A 87 -6.95 9.88 1.09
N PRO A 88 -6.05 9.40 1.97
CA PRO A 88 -5.08 10.28 2.64
C PRO A 88 -4.14 11.02 1.67
N PHE A 89 -3.73 10.42 0.56
CA PHE A 89 -2.93 11.08 -0.47
C PHE A 89 -3.67 12.26 -1.08
N VAL A 90 -4.91 12.05 -1.54
CA VAL A 90 -5.75 13.11 -2.13
C VAL A 90 -5.96 14.24 -1.13
N LEU A 91 -6.35 13.90 0.10
CA LEU A 91 -6.66 14.88 1.15
C LEU A 91 -5.46 15.78 1.49
N ARG A 92 -4.26 15.21 1.61
CA ARG A 92 -3.02 15.97 1.89
C ARG A 92 -2.63 16.91 0.77
N HIS A 93 -2.86 16.51 -0.49
CA HIS A 93 -2.57 17.34 -1.65
C HIS A 93 -3.57 18.49 -1.76
N LEU A 94 -4.86 18.21 -1.57
CA LEU A 94 -5.90 19.24 -1.51
C LEU A 94 -5.64 20.26 -0.40
N ASN A 95 -5.21 19.81 0.79
CA ASN A 95 -4.85 20.72 1.90
C ASN A 95 -3.71 21.69 1.55
N ARG A 96 -2.83 21.29 0.63
CA ARG A 96 -1.72 22.11 0.13
C ARG A 96 -2.10 22.94 -1.11
N GLY A 97 -3.36 22.90 -1.54
CA GLY A 97 -3.85 23.61 -2.72
C GLY A 97 -3.46 22.95 -4.05
N TYR A 98 -3.18 21.64 -4.04
CA TYR A 98 -2.85 20.89 -5.24
C TYR A 98 -4.01 19.98 -5.69
N GLY A 99 -4.33 20.05 -6.99
CA GLY A 99 -5.28 19.16 -7.66
C GLY A 99 -4.63 17.92 -8.29
N PRO A 100 -5.34 17.24 -9.21
CA PRO A 100 -4.87 16.00 -9.85
C PRO A 100 -3.61 16.18 -10.72
N ASP A 101 -3.24 17.42 -11.06
CA ASP A 101 -2.07 17.73 -11.89
C ASP A 101 -0.74 17.27 -11.26
N VAL A 102 -0.70 17.09 -9.93
CA VAL A 102 0.49 16.53 -9.25
C VAL A 102 0.83 15.13 -9.76
N LEU A 103 -0.19 14.36 -10.19
CA LEU A 103 0.00 13.01 -10.70
C LEU A 103 0.89 13.00 -11.95
N GLU A 104 0.89 14.07 -12.74
CA GLU A 104 1.68 14.18 -13.98
C GLU A 104 3.19 14.14 -13.72
N LYS A 105 3.63 14.50 -12.51
CA LYS A 105 5.04 14.54 -12.11
C LYS A 105 5.51 13.24 -11.45
N THR A 106 4.65 12.23 -11.34
CA THR A 106 4.95 11.01 -10.59
C THR A 106 5.66 9.96 -11.44
N LEU A 107 6.50 9.13 -10.80
CA LEU A 107 7.14 7.99 -11.46
C LEU A 107 6.11 6.97 -11.98
N LEU A 108 4.99 6.81 -11.26
CA LEU A 108 3.91 5.92 -11.69
C LEU A 108 3.27 6.39 -12.99
N GLN A 109 3.01 7.68 -13.14
CA GLN A 109 2.51 8.24 -14.39
C GLN A 109 3.49 8.03 -15.54
N ASP A 110 4.80 8.20 -15.32
CA ASP A 110 5.81 7.91 -16.36
C ASP A 110 5.82 6.42 -16.74
N GLN A 111 5.66 5.51 -15.79
CA GLN A 111 5.55 4.08 -16.05
C GLN A 111 4.29 3.73 -16.85
N LEU A 112 3.14 4.31 -16.48
CA LEU A 112 1.88 4.11 -17.21
C LEU A 112 1.94 4.72 -18.61
N ARG A 113 2.60 5.87 -18.78
CA ARG A 113 2.84 6.49 -20.09
C ARG A 113 3.66 5.58 -20.99
N ARG A 114 4.81 5.07 -20.51
CA ARG A 114 5.64 4.12 -21.29
C ARG A 114 4.89 2.84 -21.63
N ARG A 115 4.04 2.35 -20.72
CA ARG A 115 3.17 1.20 -20.97
C ARG A 115 2.12 1.51 -22.05
N SER A 116 1.47 2.67 -21.98
CA SER A 116 0.52 3.13 -22.99
C SER A 116 1.19 3.29 -24.37
N ASP A 117 2.40 3.84 -24.42
CA ASP A 117 3.18 3.95 -25.66
C ASP A 117 3.53 2.58 -26.25
N ALA A 118 3.84 1.58 -25.40
CA ALA A 118 4.07 0.20 -25.84
C ALA A 118 2.79 -0.45 -26.37
N LEU A 119 1.66 -0.28 -25.67
CA LEU A 119 0.35 -0.75 -26.14
C LEU A 119 -0.06 -0.09 -27.46
N SER A 120 0.20 1.20 -27.63
CA SER A 120 -0.06 1.91 -28.90
C SER A 120 0.69 1.27 -30.05
N LYS A 121 1.97 0.90 -29.87
CA LYS A 121 2.74 0.19 -30.90
C LYS A 121 2.17 -1.19 -31.19
N GLU A 122 1.67 -1.91 -30.19
CA GLU A 122 1.01 -3.21 -30.39
C GLU A 122 -0.34 -3.09 -31.11
N ILE A 123 -1.09 -2.01 -30.86
CA ILE A 123 -2.31 -1.66 -31.59
C ILE A 123 -1.98 -1.39 -33.05
N ASP A 124 -0.96 -0.59 -33.34
CA ASP A 124 -0.53 -0.26 -34.71
C ASP A 124 -0.10 -1.53 -35.48
N LEU A 125 0.65 -2.43 -34.82
CA LEU A 125 1.04 -3.72 -35.39
C LEU A 125 -0.17 -4.62 -35.67
N SER A 126 -1.16 -4.63 -34.77
CA SER A 126 -2.39 -5.41 -34.93
C SER A 126 -3.28 -4.84 -36.05
N ALA A 127 -3.31 -3.51 -36.20
CA ALA A 127 -3.99 -2.84 -37.31
C ALA A 127 -3.35 -3.19 -38.66
N ALA A 128 -2.02 -3.12 -38.77
CA ALA A 128 -1.30 -3.52 -39.98
C ALA A 128 -1.54 -5.01 -40.35
N GLN A 129 -1.67 -5.89 -39.34
CA GLN A 129 -2.01 -7.30 -39.57
C GLN A 129 -3.44 -7.48 -40.10
N ALA A 130 -4.41 -6.72 -39.59
CA ALA A 130 -5.79 -6.73 -40.07
C ALA A 130 -5.88 -6.23 -41.53
N GLU A 131 -5.13 -5.18 -41.87
CA GLU A 131 -5.05 -4.66 -43.24
C GLU A 131 -4.41 -5.67 -44.20
N ALA A 132 -3.31 -6.32 -43.81
CA ALA A 132 -2.62 -7.33 -44.61
C ALA A 132 -3.47 -8.59 -44.87
N GLN A 133 -4.46 -8.88 -44.02
CA GLN A 133 -5.38 -10.00 -44.16
C GLN A 133 -6.65 -9.67 -44.97
N GLY A 134 -6.70 -8.52 -45.63
CA GLY A 134 -7.80 -8.14 -46.53
C GLY A 134 -8.83 -7.21 -45.90
N GLY A 135 -8.55 -6.62 -44.73
CA GLY A 135 -9.38 -5.60 -44.08
C GLY A 135 -9.34 -4.22 -44.74
N SER A 136 -9.25 -4.12 -46.07
CA SER A 136 -9.16 -2.83 -46.76
C SER A 136 -10.52 -2.17 -47.03
N SER A 137 -11.63 -2.93 -46.92
CA SER A 137 -12.98 -2.43 -47.13
C SER A 137 -13.71 -2.26 -45.80
N ALA A 138 -14.30 -1.09 -45.58
CA ALA A 138 -15.07 -0.76 -44.38
C ALA A 138 -16.20 -1.76 -44.10
N GLU A 139 -16.72 -2.41 -45.14
CA GLU A 139 -17.76 -3.45 -45.02
C GLU A 139 -17.24 -4.74 -44.36
N ILE A 140 -16.00 -5.15 -44.67
CA ILE A 140 -15.38 -6.36 -44.09
C ILE A 140 -15.01 -6.11 -42.62
N LEU A 141 -14.55 -4.89 -42.29
CA LEU A 141 -14.27 -4.47 -40.92
C LEU A 141 -15.56 -4.43 -40.08
N ALA A 142 -16.65 -3.85 -40.61
CA ALA A 142 -17.94 -3.81 -39.92
C ALA A 142 -18.55 -5.22 -39.74
N ALA A 143 -18.40 -6.10 -40.73
CA ALA A 143 -18.80 -7.50 -40.63
C ALA A 143 -17.96 -8.27 -39.61
N ALA A 144 -16.65 -8.00 -39.55
CA ALA A 144 -15.73 -8.62 -38.60
C ALA A 144 -15.99 -8.17 -37.15
N GLN A 145 -16.31 -6.89 -36.92
CA GLN A 145 -16.74 -6.37 -35.61
C GLN A 145 -18.03 -7.04 -35.13
N ARG A 146 -19.06 -7.10 -36.00
CA ARG A 146 -20.31 -7.80 -35.67
C ARG A 146 -20.08 -9.29 -35.41
N TYR A 147 -19.20 -9.92 -36.17
CA TYR A 147 -18.84 -11.32 -35.94
C TYR A 147 -18.16 -11.51 -34.57
N ALA A 148 -17.22 -10.65 -34.20
CA ALA A 148 -16.53 -10.68 -32.90
C ALA A 148 -17.49 -10.42 -31.72
N GLU A 149 -18.41 -9.46 -31.84
CA GLU A 149 -19.44 -9.21 -30.82
C GLU A 149 -20.40 -10.40 -30.63
N LEU A 150 -20.80 -11.05 -31.72
CA LEU A 150 -21.65 -12.24 -31.68
C LEU A 150 -20.90 -13.42 -31.06
N GLU A 151 -19.62 -13.57 -31.35
CA GLU A 151 -18.75 -14.61 -30.77
C GLU A 151 -18.52 -14.40 -29.26
N ALA A 152 -18.30 -13.16 -28.83
CA ALA A 152 -18.21 -12.79 -27.41
C ALA A 152 -19.53 -13.08 -26.66
N LYS A 153 -20.68 -12.77 -27.28
CA LYS A 153 -22.00 -13.09 -26.71
C LYS A 153 -22.22 -14.61 -26.61
N VAL A 154 -21.84 -15.38 -27.63
CA VAL A 154 -22.00 -16.86 -27.66
C VAL A 154 -21.07 -17.58 -26.68
N SER A 155 -19.84 -17.08 -26.49
CA SER A 155 -18.88 -17.60 -25.50
C SER A 155 -19.25 -17.22 -24.05
N GLY A 156 -20.17 -16.28 -23.85
CA GLY A 156 -20.62 -15.83 -22.53
C GLY A 156 -19.73 -14.74 -21.93
N GLU A 157 -18.84 -14.15 -22.72
CA GLU A 157 -17.99 -13.01 -22.37
C GLU A 157 -18.66 -11.71 -22.84
N SER A 158 -19.81 -11.37 -22.26
CA SER A 158 -20.40 -10.04 -22.48
C SER A 158 -19.70 -9.01 -21.58
N ALA A 159 -19.16 -7.96 -22.19
CA ALA A 159 -18.47 -6.86 -21.51
C ALA A 159 -19.36 -6.04 -20.54
N GLU A 160 -20.69 -6.15 -20.62
CA GLU A 160 -21.63 -5.34 -19.83
C GLU A 160 -21.99 -5.93 -18.46
N PHE A 161 -21.79 -7.22 -18.24
CA PHE A 161 -22.08 -7.88 -16.96
C PHE A 161 -21.04 -8.97 -16.76
N GLY A 162 -20.10 -8.77 -15.81
CA GLY A 162 -18.99 -9.68 -15.49
C GLY A 162 -19.38 -11.06 -14.94
N ALA A 163 -20.55 -11.59 -15.30
CA ALA A 163 -21.02 -12.93 -15.01
C ALA A 163 -21.26 -13.68 -16.33
N ARG A 164 -20.91 -14.98 -16.38
CA ARG A 164 -21.22 -15.86 -17.51
C ARG A 164 -22.74 -15.98 -17.66
N VAL A 165 -23.34 -15.12 -18.46
CA VAL A 165 -24.78 -15.18 -18.73
C VAL A 165 -25.04 -16.39 -19.63
N ALA A 166 -25.67 -17.42 -19.07
CA ALA A 166 -26.08 -18.60 -19.83
C ALA A 166 -27.22 -18.22 -20.79
N LEU A 167 -26.89 -18.06 -22.07
CA LEU A 167 -27.86 -17.74 -23.12
C LEU A 167 -28.87 -18.88 -23.32
N ASN A 168 -30.15 -18.51 -23.52
CA ASN A 168 -31.24 -19.43 -23.86
C ASN A 168 -30.93 -20.17 -25.19
N PRO A 169 -31.13 -21.50 -25.29
CA PRO A 169 -30.83 -22.30 -26.48
C PRO A 169 -31.39 -21.77 -27.81
N LYS A 170 -32.55 -21.11 -27.78
CA LYS A 170 -33.14 -20.46 -28.98
C LYS A 170 -32.39 -19.21 -29.42
N ALA A 171 -31.90 -18.40 -28.47
CA ALA A 171 -31.12 -17.20 -28.76
C ALA A 171 -29.73 -17.57 -29.32
N ARG A 172 -29.09 -18.58 -28.73
CA ARG A 172 -27.81 -19.12 -29.20
C ARG A 172 -27.88 -19.61 -30.65
N LYS A 173 -28.93 -20.36 -31.00
CA LYS A 173 -29.13 -20.87 -32.37
C LYS A 173 -29.40 -19.76 -33.40
N LYS A 174 -29.98 -18.63 -32.98
CA LYS A 174 -30.18 -17.45 -33.83
C LYS A 174 -28.85 -16.71 -34.07
N LEU A 175 -28.05 -16.53 -33.02
CA LEU A 175 -26.73 -15.91 -33.11
C LEU A 175 -25.77 -16.75 -33.98
N GLU A 176 -25.79 -18.07 -33.82
CA GLU A 176 -25.00 -19.00 -34.65
C GLU A 176 -25.44 -18.99 -36.13
N ALA A 177 -26.74 -18.77 -36.41
CA ALA A 177 -27.24 -18.60 -37.77
C ALA A 177 -26.76 -17.28 -38.40
N GLU A 178 -26.78 -16.18 -37.64
CA GLU A 178 -26.27 -14.88 -38.08
C GLU A 178 -24.73 -14.93 -38.33
N MET A 179 -23.98 -15.61 -37.46
CA MET A 179 -22.54 -15.86 -37.67
C MET A 179 -22.26 -16.69 -38.93
N ARG A 180 -23.11 -17.68 -39.24
CA ARG A 180 -22.99 -18.45 -40.50
C ARG A 180 -23.27 -17.58 -41.72
N THR A 181 -24.30 -16.74 -41.70
CA THR A 181 -24.58 -15.82 -42.81
C THR A 181 -23.44 -14.84 -43.08
N LEU A 182 -22.76 -14.38 -42.02
CA LEU A 182 -21.59 -13.51 -42.14
C LEU A 182 -20.38 -14.26 -42.71
N LYS A 183 -20.13 -15.51 -42.28
CA LYS A 183 -19.08 -16.36 -42.86
C LYS A 183 -19.32 -16.69 -44.33
N ASP A 184 -20.56 -16.98 -44.70
CA ASP A 184 -20.95 -17.29 -46.08
C ASP A 184 -20.80 -16.08 -47.01
N ALA A 185 -20.97 -14.85 -46.48
CA ALA A 185 -20.85 -13.60 -47.24
C ALA A 185 -19.41 -13.12 -47.46
N HIS A 186 -18.49 -13.37 -46.51
CA HIS A 186 -17.14 -12.77 -46.51
C HIS A 186 -15.98 -13.79 -46.47
N GLY A 187 -16.27 -15.09 -46.46
CA GLY A 187 -15.28 -16.17 -46.54
C GLY A 187 -14.46 -16.41 -45.28
N GLU A 188 -13.49 -17.33 -45.35
CA GLU A 188 -12.66 -17.77 -44.21
C GLU A 188 -11.74 -16.67 -43.64
N ALA A 189 -11.45 -15.62 -44.41
CA ALA A 189 -10.64 -14.49 -43.97
C ALA A 189 -11.34 -13.64 -42.90
N LEU A 190 -12.69 -13.64 -42.87
CA LEU A 190 -13.48 -12.89 -41.90
C LEU A 190 -13.14 -13.26 -40.45
N HIS A 191 -12.92 -14.55 -40.17
CA HIS A 191 -12.63 -15.00 -38.82
C HIS A 191 -11.28 -14.48 -38.32
N LYS A 192 -10.24 -14.50 -39.16
CA LYS A 192 -8.90 -13.98 -38.80
C LYS A 192 -8.91 -12.46 -38.64
N VAL A 193 -9.64 -11.76 -39.50
CA VAL A 193 -9.85 -10.30 -39.36
C VAL A 193 -10.66 -9.99 -38.10
N ALA A 194 -11.68 -10.78 -37.77
CA ALA A 194 -12.46 -10.60 -36.54
C ALA A 194 -11.64 -10.85 -35.27
N GLU A 195 -10.77 -11.87 -35.25
CA GLU A 195 -9.82 -12.10 -34.15
C GLU A 195 -8.84 -10.92 -33.99
N ALA A 196 -8.28 -10.41 -35.09
CA ALA A 196 -7.39 -9.26 -35.07
C ALA A 196 -8.09 -7.98 -34.59
N VAL A 197 -9.33 -7.76 -35.02
CA VAL A 197 -10.17 -6.63 -34.58
C VAL A 197 -10.51 -6.75 -33.09
N SER A 198 -10.93 -7.93 -32.62
CA SER A 198 -11.22 -8.17 -31.20
C SER A 198 -9.99 -7.94 -30.32
N LYS A 199 -8.83 -8.46 -30.74
CA LYS A 199 -7.54 -8.22 -30.07
C LYS A 199 -7.21 -6.73 -30.02
N ARG A 200 -7.41 -6.00 -31.13
CA ARG A 200 -7.18 -4.56 -31.19
C ARG A 200 -8.09 -3.80 -30.23
N GLU A 201 -9.39 -4.10 -30.22
CA GLU A 201 -10.33 -3.47 -29.29
C GLU A 201 -9.99 -3.78 -27.82
N GLY A 202 -9.49 -4.99 -27.53
CA GLY A 202 -8.96 -5.34 -26.20
C GLY A 202 -7.76 -4.46 -25.81
N LEU A 203 -6.77 -4.33 -26.70
CA LEU A 203 -5.60 -3.49 -26.48
C LEU A 203 -5.95 -2.00 -26.36
N GLU A 204 -6.91 -1.50 -27.14
CA GLU A 204 -7.41 -0.12 -27.05
C GLU A 204 -8.08 0.13 -25.68
N ARG A 205 -8.92 -0.80 -25.19
CA ARG A 205 -9.51 -0.73 -23.84
C ARG A 205 -8.43 -0.73 -22.75
N ASP A 206 -7.41 -1.60 -22.87
CA ASP A 206 -6.30 -1.68 -21.91
C ASP A 206 -5.46 -0.41 -21.90
N ARG A 207 -5.22 0.19 -23.07
CA ARG A 207 -4.53 1.47 -23.20
C ARG A 207 -5.33 2.57 -22.52
N ASP A 208 -6.62 2.68 -22.82
CA ASP A 208 -7.48 3.74 -22.28
C ASP A 208 -7.63 3.61 -20.75
N ALA A 209 -7.75 2.38 -20.25
CA ALA A 209 -7.69 2.08 -18.82
C ALA A 209 -6.35 2.51 -18.20
N THR A 210 -5.23 2.20 -18.85
CA THR A 210 -3.88 2.58 -18.39
C THR A 210 -3.69 4.09 -18.34
N VAL A 211 -4.19 4.82 -19.35
CA VAL A 211 -4.09 6.29 -19.44
C VAL A 211 -4.91 6.98 -18.35
N CYS A 212 -6.11 6.47 -18.08
CA CYS A 212 -7.03 7.08 -17.13
C CYS A 212 -6.88 6.55 -15.69
N ALA A 213 -6.12 5.48 -15.46
CA ALA A 213 -6.02 4.79 -14.17
C ALA A 213 -5.79 5.74 -13.00
N LEU A 214 -4.73 6.54 -13.02
CA LEU A 214 -4.40 7.43 -11.90
C LEU A 214 -5.42 8.54 -11.67
N ARG A 215 -5.98 9.10 -12.75
CA ARG A 215 -7.05 10.11 -12.63
C ARG A 215 -8.33 9.50 -12.10
N ASN A 216 -8.61 8.24 -12.45
CA ASN A 216 -9.74 7.50 -11.91
C ASN A 216 -9.56 7.22 -10.42
N ASP A 217 -8.38 6.77 -9.99
CA ASP A 217 -8.07 6.53 -8.57
C ASP A 217 -8.24 7.80 -7.74
N TRP A 218 -7.73 8.94 -8.25
CA TRP A 218 -7.93 10.25 -7.63
C TRP A 218 -9.42 10.60 -7.52
N ARG A 219 -10.18 10.44 -8.61
CA ARG A 219 -11.62 10.75 -8.63
C ARG A 219 -12.40 9.88 -7.64
N VAL A 220 -12.18 8.57 -7.63
CA VAL A 220 -12.85 7.66 -6.70
C VAL A 220 -12.55 8.03 -5.25
N ALA A 221 -11.30 8.38 -4.93
CA ALA A 221 -10.93 8.85 -3.60
C ALA A 221 -11.56 10.22 -3.27
N PHE A 222 -11.61 11.14 -4.24
CA PHE A 222 -12.23 12.46 -4.09
C PHE A 222 -13.74 12.36 -3.82
N ASP A 223 -14.47 11.62 -4.65
CA ASP A 223 -15.92 11.44 -4.55
C ASP A 223 -16.30 10.84 -3.19
N TRP A 224 -15.49 9.88 -2.72
CA TRP A 224 -15.66 9.31 -1.38
C TRP A 224 -15.43 10.35 -0.28
N LEU A 225 -14.38 11.17 -0.39
CA LEU A 225 -14.09 12.21 0.61
C LEU A 225 -15.17 13.30 0.65
N GLU A 226 -15.76 13.65 -0.50
CA GLU A 226 -16.91 14.56 -0.57
C GLU A 226 -18.16 13.93 0.05
N GLN A 227 -18.48 12.68 -0.30
CA GLN A 227 -19.65 11.96 0.22
C GLN A 227 -19.64 11.85 1.76
N PHE A 228 -18.47 11.64 2.36
CA PHE A 228 -18.32 11.50 3.82
C PHE A 228 -18.00 12.82 4.53
N GLY A 229 -18.08 13.97 3.85
CA GLY A 229 -17.98 15.29 4.47
C GLY A 229 -16.57 15.71 4.89
N PHE A 230 -15.53 15.13 4.30
CA PHE A 230 -14.15 15.61 4.47
C PHE A 230 -13.86 16.82 3.55
N ILE A 231 -14.59 16.92 2.43
CA ILE A 231 -14.53 18.01 1.47
C ILE A 231 -15.90 18.70 1.43
N ALA A 232 -15.92 20.03 1.32
CA ALA A 232 -17.16 20.79 1.22
C ALA A 232 -17.86 20.56 -0.14
N SER A 233 -19.14 20.20 -0.09
CA SER A 233 -19.95 19.89 -1.28
C SER A 233 -20.09 21.08 -2.23
N GLY A 234 -19.91 20.84 -3.53
CA GLY A 234 -20.16 21.85 -4.57
C GLY A 234 -19.04 22.89 -4.75
N THR A 235 -17.85 22.66 -4.20
CA THR A 235 -16.65 23.43 -4.59
C THR A 235 -16.05 22.85 -5.87
N ALA A 236 -15.72 23.70 -6.85
CA ALA A 236 -15.07 23.26 -8.08
C ALA A 236 -13.75 22.55 -7.74
N ALA A 237 -13.43 21.48 -8.48
CA ALA A 237 -12.32 20.57 -8.24
C ALA A 237 -10.93 21.23 -8.08
N ASP A 238 -10.77 22.48 -8.53
CA ASP A 238 -9.51 23.20 -8.53
C ASP A 238 -9.15 23.87 -7.20
N VAL A 239 -10.12 24.14 -6.31
CA VAL A 239 -9.87 24.65 -4.94
C VAL A 239 -10.92 24.06 -3.98
N ALA A 240 -10.78 22.78 -3.67
CA ALA A 240 -11.65 22.12 -2.70
C ALA A 240 -11.43 22.71 -1.29
N ALA A 241 -12.46 23.33 -0.72
CA ALA A 241 -12.42 23.79 0.67
C ALA A 241 -12.57 22.57 1.60
N LEU A 242 -11.48 22.17 2.27
CA LEU A 242 -11.53 21.09 3.25
C LEU A 242 -12.41 21.48 4.44
N THR A 243 -13.21 20.54 4.93
CA THR A 243 -13.96 20.72 6.19
C THR A 243 -13.00 20.67 7.39
N ALA A 244 -13.50 20.97 8.60
CA ALA A 244 -12.70 20.82 9.82
C ALA A 244 -12.15 19.39 9.98
N ARG A 245 -13.01 18.40 9.72
CA ARG A 245 -12.67 16.97 9.71
C ARG A 245 -11.63 16.63 8.63
N GLY A 246 -11.79 17.18 7.43
CA GLY A 246 -10.82 17.05 6.34
C GLY A 246 -9.44 17.62 6.70
N ARG A 247 -9.40 18.81 7.29
CA ARG A 247 -8.13 19.43 7.73
C ARG A 247 -7.46 18.64 8.85
N ALA A 248 -8.24 18.15 9.82
CA ALA A 248 -7.74 17.31 10.90
C ALA A 248 -7.09 16.02 10.37
N CYS A 249 -7.76 15.32 9.45
CA CYS A 249 -7.23 14.10 8.84
C CYS A 249 -6.00 14.40 7.95
N ALA A 250 -5.95 15.55 7.27
CA ALA A 250 -4.82 15.92 6.41
C ALA A 250 -3.50 16.16 7.17
N ALA A 251 -3.57 16.45 8.47
CA ALA A 251 -2.38 16.68 9.30
C ALA A 251 -1.57 15.39 9.55
N PHE A 252 -2.22 14.23 9.57
CA PHE A 252 -1.57 12.95 9.84
C PHE A 252 -0.99 12.33 8.56
N ALA A 253 0.29 11.96 8.61
CA ALA A 253 0.98 11.33 7.48
C ALA A 253 0.89 9.79 7.48
N ASP A 254 0.56 9.21 8.64
CA ASP A 254 0.60 7.78 9.02
C ASP A 254 -0.57 7.54 10.00
N GLY A 255 -0.90 6.28 10.30
CA GLY A 255 -1.75 5.90 11.44
C GLY A 255 -3.24 5.95 11.15
N GLN A 256 -3.67 5.60 9.94
CA GLN A 256 -5.08 5.70 9.53
C GLN A 256 -5.65 7.11 9.74
N PRO A 257 -5.15 8.12 8.99
CA PRO A 257 -5.50 9.53 9.18
C PRO A 257 -7.00 9.83 9.21
N LEU A 258 -7.79 9.07 8.42
CA LEU A 258 -9.24 9.22 8.36
C LEU A 258 -9.93 8.88 9.67
N ILE A 259 -9.41 7.93 10.45
CA ILE A 259 -9.98 7.55 11.75
C ILE A 259 -9.53 8.57 12.80
N ILE A 260 -8.21 8.79 12.92
CA ILE A 260 -7.64 9.71 13.91
C ILE A 260 -8.27 11.10 13.79
N GLY A 261 -8.23 11.69 12.59
CA GLY A 261 -8.72 13.05 12.41
C GLY A 261 -10.24 13.16 12.57
N THR A 262 -11.00 12.10 12.33
CA THR A 262 -12.44 12.05 12.63
C THR A 262 -12.68 12.13 14.12
N ILE A 263 -12.07 11.22 14.89
CA ILE A 263 -12.26 11.13 16.35
C ILE A 263 -11.87 12.45 17.03
N ILE A 264 -10.78 13.08 16.56
CA ILE A 264 -10.35 14.39 17.05
C ILE A 264 -11.34 15.49 16.67
N SER A 265 -11.76 15.55 15.40
CA SER A 265 -12.69 16.59 14.92
C SER A 265 -14.08 16.49 15.55
N ASP A 266 -14.50 15.29 15.95
CA ASP A 266 -15.78 15.05 16.60
C ASP A 266 -15.72 15.35 18.12
N GLY A 267 -14.55 15.71 18.67
CA GLY A 267 -14.38 16.15 20.05
C GLY A 267 -14.25 15.02 21.09
N TRP A 268 -14.03 13.78 20.66
CA TRP A 268 -13.91 12.63 21.57
C TRP A 268 -12.68 12.70 22.49
N LEU A 269 -11.66 13.50 22.18
CA LEU A 269 -10.48 13.62 23.03
C LEU A 269 -10.74 14.40 24.33
N THR A 270 -11.80 15.21 24.39
CA THR A 270 -12.07 16.08 25.56
C THR A 270 -12.30 15.27 26.84
N GLN A 271 -12.84 14.06 26.72
CA GLN A 271 -13.09 13.17 27.86
C GLN A 271 -11.88 12.34 28.29
N LEU A 272 -10.81 12.29 27.49
CA LEU A 272 -9.64 11.47 27.76
C LEU A 272 -8.59 12.22 28.60
N SER A 273 -7.93 11.47 29.49
CA SER A 273 -6.71 11.93 30.15
C SER A 273 -5.49 11.80 29.23
N LEU A 274 -4.40 12.52 29.51
CA LEU A 274 -3.16 12.42 28.70
C LEU A 274 -2.64 10.96 28.57
N PRO A 275 -2.56 10.14 29.64
CA PRO A 275 -2.25 8.71 29.52
C PRO A 275 -3.20 7.95 28.59
N GLU A 276 -4.50 8.25 28.63
CA GLU A 276 -5.50 7.61 27.77
C GLU A 276 -5.35 8.03 26.31
N VAL A 277 -5.02 9.29 26.02
CA VAL A 277 -4.72 9.74 24.65
C VAL A 277 -3.48 9.04 24.11
N CYS A 278 -2.41 8.92 24.91
CA CYS A 278 -1.21 8.17 24.52
C CYS A 278 -1.53 6.70 24.24
N ALA A 279 -2.33 6.07 25.08
CA ALA A 279 -2.81 4.70 24.88
C ALA A 279 -3.65 4.58 23.61
N TRP A 280 -4.61 5.47 23.38
CA TRP A 280 -5.46 5.47 22.19
C TRP A 280 -4.65 5.62 20.89
N LEU A 281 -3.66 6.52 20.86
CA LEU A 281 -2.80 6.72 19.69
C LEU A 281 -2.00 5.47 19.31
N CYS A 282 -1.65 4.62 20.28
CA CYS A 282 -0.96 3.35 20.01
C CYS A 282 -1.76 2.38 19.14
N LEU A 283 -3.09 2.49 19.08
CA LEU A 283 -3.94 1.64 18.23
C LEU A 283 -3.57 1.75 16.74
N PHE A 284 -3.02 2.89 16.34
CA PHE A 284 -2.72 3.20 14.96
C PHE A 284 -1.27 2.91 14.56
N LEU A 285 -0.45 2.46 15.51
CA LEU A 285 0.94 2.09 15.22
C LEU A 285 0.98 0.70 14.58
N GLN A 286 1.59 0.61 13.39
CA GLN A 286 1.69 -0.63 12.62
C GLN A 286 2.73 -1.63 13.18
N GLU A 287 2.74 -1.85 14.50
CA GLU A 287 3.67 -2.77 15.17
C GLU A 287 3.03 -4.14 15.39
N ARG A 288 2.51 -4.75 14.32
CA ARG A 288 1.77 -6.03 14.30
C ARG A 288 2.51 -7.23 14.94
N ARG A 289 3.82 -7.11 15.17
CA ARG A 289 4.64 -8.18 15.75
C ARG A 289 4.50 -8.33 17.26
N LEU A 290 3.84 -7.41 17.94
CA LEU A 290 3.66 -7.44 19.39
C LEU A 290 2.45 -8.29 19.83
N ALA A 291 1.50 -8.54 18.91
CA ALA A 291 0.22 -9.17 19.21
C ALA A 291 0.28 -10.68 19.56
N SER A 292 1.39 -11.38 19.26
CA SER A 292 1.43 -12.85 19.26
C SER A 292 2.30 -13.50 20.35
N THR A 293 2.82 -12.73 21.31
CA THR A 293 3.85 -13.25 22.25
C THR A 293 3.55 -13.05 23.74
N ALA A 294 2.29 -12.89 24.12
CA ALA A 294 1.92 -12.83 25.53
C ALA A 294 1.97 -14.22 26.20
N LYS A 295 3.14 -14.61 26.70
CA LYS A 295 3.28 -15.59 27.79
C LYS A 295 3.57 -14.83 29.09
N SER A 296 2.56 -14.14 29.63
CA SER A 296 2.71 -13.34 30.85
C SER A 296 2.04 -13.99 32.07
N ALA A 297 2.59 -13.71 33.25
CA ALA A 297 2.00 -13.99 34.55
C ALA A 297 1.16 -12.80 35.09
N VAL A 298 1.19 -11.65 34.41
CA VAL A 298 0.50 -10.40 34.77
C VAL A 298 -0.57 -10.11 33.72
N GLU A 299 -1.80 -9.88 34.15
CA GLU A 299 -2.90 -9.49 33.25
C GLU A 299 -2.70 -8.04 32.76
N LEU A 300 -3.04 -7.80 31.50
CA LEU A 300 -3.06 -6.43 30.95
C LEU A 300 -4.14 -5.62 31.68
N PRO A 301 -3.91 -4.31 31.90
CA PRO A 301 -4.92 -3.48 32.56
C PRO A 301 -6.18 -3.38 31.69
N ASP A 302 -7.34 -3.40 32.34
CA ASP A 302 -8.59 -3.07 31.67
C ASP A 302 -8.61 -1.58 31.30
N PRO A 303 -9.08 -1.22 30.09
CA PRO A 303 -9.20 0.17 29.69
C PRO A 303 -10.23 0.90 30.58
N PRO A 304 -9.97 2.15 31.00
CA PRO A 304 -10.95 2.94 31.74
C PRO A 304 -12.21 3.22 30.89
N PRO A 305 -13.37 3.53 31.51
CA PRO A 305 -14.63 3.70 30.78
C PRO A 305 -14.59 4.77 29.67
N SER A 306 -13.88 5.89 29.93
CA SER A 306 -13.66 6.96 28.95
C SER A 306 -12.92 6.47 27.70
N LEU A 307 -11.86 5.69 27.90
CA LEU A 307 -11.09 5.08 26.82
C LEU A 307 -11.87 3.99 26.10
N GLN A 308 -12.62 3.14 26.82
CA GLN A 308 -13.48 2.12 26.22
C GLN A 308 -14.49 2.72 25.24
N GLU A 309 -15.12 3.83 25.59
CA GLU A 309 -16.08 4.51 24.73
C GLU A 309 -15.41 5.05 23.46
N VAL A 310 -14.29 5.75 23.58
CA VAL A 310 -13.54 6.25 22.40
C VAL A 310 -13.03 5.11 21.54
N MET A 311 -12.55 4.02 22.14
CA MET A 311 -12.13 2.82 21.43
C MET A 311 -13.30 2.19 20.67
N SER A 312 -14.50 2.13 21.25
CA SER A 312 -15.69 1.59 20.57
C SER A 312 -16.03 2.37 19.29
N GLN A 313 -15.97 3.70 19.34
CA GLN A 313 -16.17 4.56 18.16
C GLN A 313 -15.04 4.39 17.14
N THR A 314 -13.81 4.26 17.64
CA THR A 314 -12.64 4.01 16.81
C THR A 314 -12.75 2.68 16.06
N PHE A 315 -13.19 1.61 16.73
CA PHE A 315 -13.40 0.29 16.11
C PHE A 315 -14.56 0.30 15.11
N ALA A 316 -15.66 1.03 15.38
CA ALA A 316 -16.76 1.19 14.43
C ALA A 316 -16.31 1.87 13.13
N LEU A 317 -15.46 2.90 13.23
CA LEU A 317 -14.83 3.52 12.05
C LEU A 317 -13.82 2.58 11.37
N GLY A 318 -13.10 1.78 12.16
CA GLY A 318 -12.19 0.74 11.67
C GLY A 318 -12.95 -0.29 10.82
N GLU A 319 -14.08 -0.80 11.29
CA GLU A 319 -14.92 -1.74 10.55
C GLU A 319 -15.44 -1.14 9.24
N MET A 320 -15.92 0.11 9.27
CA MET A 320 -16.38 0.83 8.07
C MET A 320 -15.26 1.00 7.02
N LEU A 321 -14.02 1.15 7.46
CA LEU A 321 -12.85 1.34 6.59
C LEU A 321 -12.07 0.04 6.33
N GLU A 322 -12.57 -1.10 6.81
CA GLU A 322 -11.94 -2.42 6.71
C GLU A 322 -10.51 -2.45 7.31
N VAL A 323 -10.35 -1.76 8.44
CA VAL A 323 -9.10 -1.68 9.20
C VAL A 323 -9.21 -2.45 10.50
N GLU A 324 -8.37 -3.47 10.65
CA GLU A 324 -8.19 -4.18 11.91
C GLU A 324 -7.24 -3.40 12.84
N LEU A 325 -7.69 -3.18 14.08
CA LEU A 325 -6.94 -2.47 15.13
C LEU A 325 -6.70 -3.43 16.31
N ASP A 326 -5.48 -3.44 16.85
CA ASP A 326 -5.11 -4.29 17.99
C ASP A 326 -4.91 -3.43 19.27
N PRO A 327 -5.66 -3.70 20.35
CA PRO A 327 -5.55 -2.95 21.60
C PRO A 327 -4.32 -3.31 22.45
N THR A 328 -3.57 -4.36 22.10
CA THR A 328 -2.48 -4.88 22.96
C THR A 328 -1.44 -3.80 23.32
N LEU A 329 -0.90 -3.11 22.31
CA LEU A 329 0.08 -2.04 22.53
C LEU A 329 -0.54 -0.82 23.23
N SER A 330 -1.84 -0.57 23.02
CA SER A 330 -2.59 0.48 23.71
C SER A 330 -2.59 0.27 25.23
N MET A 331 -2.88 -0.96 25.67
CA MET A 331 -2.93 -1.29 27.11
C MET A 331 -1.54 -1.28 27.74
N MET A 332 -0.52 -1.73 27.01
CA MET A 332 0.87 -1.63 27.47
C MET A 332 1.34 -0.18 27.63
N MET A 333 0.92 0.71 26.73
CA MET A 333 1.21 2.14 26.84
C MET A 333 0.51 2.77 28.04
N LEU A 334 -0.72 2.35 28.34
CA LEU A 334 -1.44 2.82 29.52
C LEU A 334 -0.72 2.42 30.82
N ASP A 335 -0.25 1.17 30.93
CA ASP A 335 0.57 0.71 32.07
C ASP A 335 1.87 1.51 32.18
N TRP A 336 2.56 1.74 31.06
CA TRP A 336 3.77 2.57 31.01
C TRP A 336 3.53 4.00 31.50
N CYS A 337 2.47 4.66 31.03
CA CYS A 337 2.15 6.03 31.45
C CYS A 337 1.81 6.10 32.94
N THR A 338 1.27 5.03 33.52
CA THR A 338 0.85 4.97 34.92
C THR A 338 2.02 4.65 35.86
N HIS A 339 2.87 3.69 35.49
CA HIS A 339 3.91 3.15 36.38
C HIS A 339 5.34 3.57 36.01
N LYS A 340 5.58 3.96 34.74
CA LYS A 340 6.92 4.26 34.19
C LYS A 340 7.97 3.19 34.49
N ASP A 341 7.55 1.94 34.50
CA ASP A 341 8.41 0.80 34.80
C ASP A 341 8.51 -0.14 33.59
N ILE A 342 9.70 -0.17 33.00
CA ILE A 342 9.97 -0.96 31.80
C ILE A 342 10.02 -2.46 32.11
N THR A 343 10.24 -2.84 33.37
CA THR A 343 10.27 -4.25 33.77
C THR A 343 8.88 -4.87 33.74
N ARG A 344 7.83 -4.08 34.03
CA ARG A 344 6.44 -4.49 33.83
C ARG A 344 6.15 -4.72 32.36
N VAL A 345 6.52 -3.77 31.51
CA VAL A 345 6.38 -3.89 30.05
C VAL A 345 7.11 -5.13 29.51
N ALA A 346 8.32 -5.39 29.99
CA ALA A 346 9.13 -6.55 29.63
C ALA A 346 8.54 -7.90 30.12
N SER A 347 7.53 -7.91 30.99
CA SER A 347 6.83 -9.14 31.38
C SER A 347 5.88 -9.64 30.30
N TRP A 348 5.41 -8.76 29.41
CA TRP A 348 4.52 -9.10 28.30
C TRP A 348 5.25 -9.26 26.96
N LEU A 349 6.49 -8.76 26.85
CA LEU A 349 7.29 -8.79 25.62
C LEU A 349 8.57 -9.60 25.79
N ASP A 350 8.92 -10.35 24.75
CA ASP A 350 10.26 -10.91 24.65
C ASP A 350 11.31 -9.80 24.65
N ALA A 351 12.48 -10.06 25.27
CA ALA A 351 13.56 -9.08 25.40
C ALA A 351 14.00 -8.44 24.06
N HIS A 352 13.94 -9.19 22.96
CA HIS A 352 14.30 -8.68 21.62
C HIS A 352 13.26 -7.71 21.03
N MET A 353 12.03 -7.69 21.55
CA MET A 353 10.93 -6.81 21.13
C MET A 353 10.85 -5.51 21.96
N LEU A 354 11.61 -5.40 23.05
CA LEU A 354 11.61 -4.19 23.88
C LEU A 354 11.99 -2.92 23.09
N GLY A 355 12.93 -3.04 22.15
CA GLY A 355 13.31 -1.94 21.27
C GLY A 355 12.20 -1.50 20.30
N VAL A 356 11.22 -2.37 20.02
CA VAL A 356 10.03 -2.03 19.24
C VAL A 356 9.11 -1.15 20.09
N PHE A 357 8.85 -1.55 21.34
CA PHE A 357 8.08 -0.73 22.28
C PHE A 357 8.69 0.67 22.51
N VAL A 358 10.01 0.78 22.70
CA VAL A 358 10.69 2.08 22.85
C VAL A 358 10.45 2.97 21.61
N LYS A 359 10.47 2.38 20.40
CA LYS A 359 10.15 3.12 19.17
C LYS A 359 8.69 3.54 19.12
N ALA A 360 7.75 2.69 19.54
CA ALA A 360 6.35 3.08 19.67
C ALA A 360 6.18 4.30 20.57
N VAL A 361 6.82 4.33 21.74
CA VAL A 361 6.75 5.49 22.66
C VAL A 361 7.24 6.76 21.97
N LEU A 362 8.38 6.73 21.27
CA LEU A 362 8.90 7.88 20.53
C LEU A 362 7.97 8.31 19.38
N ARG A 363 7.30 7.36 18.72
CA ARG A 363 6.29 7.67 17.70
C ARG A 363 5.06 8.31 18.33
N VAL A 364 4.59 7.85 19.49
CA VAL A 364 3.47 8.48 20.21
C VAL A 364 3.80 9.93 20.58
N VAL A 365 5.02 10.22 21.07
CA VAL A 365 5.44 11.61 21.31
C VAL A 365 5.22 12.47 20.07
N SER A 366 5.72 12.00 18.92
CA SER A 366 5.58 12.71 17.64
C SER A 366 4.10 12.84 17.20
N TYR A 367 3.27 11.84 17.48
CA TYR A 367 1.84 11.88 17.18
C TYR A 367 1.10 12.88 18.06
N VAL A 368 1.42 12.95 19.36
CA VAL A 368 0.79 13.91 20.27
C VAL A 368 1.09 15.34 19.82
N ASP A 369 2.30 15.63 19.34
CA ASP A 369 2.62 16.93 18.75
C ASP A 369 1.70 17.28 17.56
N VAL A 370 1.48 16.34 16.64
CA VAL A 370 0.54 16.53 15.51
C VAL A 370 -0.90 16.71 16.00
N VAL A 371 -1.33 15.92 17.00
CA VAL A 371 -2.67 16.07 17.61
C VAL A 371 -2.85 17.47 18.19
N ARG A 372 -1.84 18.00 18.89
CA ARG A 372 -1.86 19.35 19.44
C ARG A 372 -2.00 20.41 18.35
N GLU A 373 -1.26 20.30 17.25
CA GLU A 373 -1.41 21.20 16.10
C GLU A 373 -2.83 21.17 15.51
N VAL A 374 -3.42 19.97 15.40
CA VAL A 374 -4.80 19.79 14.92
C VAL A 374 -5.81 20.41 15.88
N LEU A 375 -5.70 20.17 17.19
CA LEU A 375 -6.60 20.73 18.20
C LEU A 375 -6.54 22.27 18.22
N LEU A 376 -5.35 22.84 18.06
CA LEU A 376 -5.18 24.28 17.91
C LEU A 376 -5.91 24.81 16.67
N GLY A 377 -5.79 24.12 15.54
CA GLY A 377 -6.51 24.45 14.30
C GLY A 377 -8.04 24.31 14.39
N LEU A 378 -8.53 23.47 15.31
CA LEU A 378 -9.95 23.31 15.63
C LEU A 378 -10.45 24.27 16.71
N ASN A 379 -9.57 25.05 17.34
CA ASN A 379 -9.85 25.90 18.50
C ASN A 379 -10.27 25.14 19.77
N ASP A 380 -9.87 23.88 19.93
CA ASP A 380 -10.07 23.11 21.16
C ASP A 380 -8.88 23.29 22.12
N TYR A 381 -8.90 24.42 22.83
CA TYR A 381 -7.84 24.78 23.77
C TYR A 381 -7.82 23.91 25.03
N GLU A 382 -8.96 23.32 25.42
CA GLU A 382 -9.05 22.49 26.61
C GLU A 382 -8.30 21.17 26.40
N ALA A 383 -8.62 20.45 25.33
CA ALA A 383 -7.91 19.23 24.97
C ALA A 383 -6.43 19.50 24.65
N TYR A 384 -6.12 20.62 23.98
CA TYR A 384 -4.74 21.02 23.69
C TYR A 384 -3.90 21.15 24.96
N ASN A 385 -4.42 21.82 25.99
CA ASN A 385 -3.70 22.04 27.25
C ASN A 385 -3.54 20.75 28.06
N LYS A 386 -4.49 19.80 27.97
CA LYS A 386 -4.38 18.47 28.61
C LYS A 386 -3.18 17.68 28.07
N LEU A 387 -2.79 17.92 26.81
CA LEU A 387 -1.69 17.21 26.15
C LEU A 387 -0.32 17.87 26.35
N ASP A 388 -0.25 18.94 27.15
CA ASP A 388 1.03 19.53 27.50
C ASP A 388 1.86 18.58 28.37
N HIS A 389 3.18 18.75 28.38
CA HIS A 389 4.11 17.88 29.12
C HIS A 389 4.06 16.38 28.77
N HIS A 390 3.47 15.99 27.63
CA HIS A 390 3.43 14.60 27.19
C HIS A 390 4.83 13.96 27.04
N THR A 391 5.84 14.75 26.65
CA THR A 391 7.24 14.30 26.61
C THR A 391 7.75 13.88 27.98
N ASP A 392 7.45 14.66 29.03
CA ASP A 392 7.84 14.35 30.40
C ASP A 392 7.11 13.11 30.92
N LEU A 393 5.88 12.86 30.49
CA LEU A 393 5.14 11.64 30.81
C LEU A 393 5.76 10.41 30.13
N LEU A 394 6.06 10.51 28.83
CA LEU A 394 6.43 9.35 28.02
C LEU A 394 7.92 8.98 28.11
N LEU A 395 8.80 9.97 28.24
CA LEU A 395 10.24 9.74 28.32
C LEU A 395 10.67 9.45 29.77
N GLY A 396 11.62 8.52 29.92
CA GLY A 396 12.15 8.11 31.22
C GLY A 396 12.87 6.77 31.18
N GLY A 397 13.89 6.62 32.02
CA GLY A 397 14.65 5.38 32.15
C GLY A 397 15.34 4.97 30.84
N LEU A 398 14.96 3.83 30.28
CA LEU A 398 15.48 3.33 29.00
C LEU A 398 14.87 4.03 27.77
N VAL A 399 13.73 4.70 27.94
CA VAL A 399 13.06 5.44 26.86
C VAL A 399 13.61 6.85 26.83
N THR A 400 14.58 7.09 25.96
CA THR A 400 15.19 8.42 25.78
C THR A 400 15.28 8.76 24.30
N ASN A 401 15.33 10.06 24.00
CA ASN A 401 15.60 10.60 22.67
C ASN A 401 17.11 10.78 22.42
N GLU A 402 17.95 10.47 23.41
CA GLU A 402 19.40 10.62 23.31
C GLU A 402 19.99 9.50 22.46
N SER A 403 20.93 9.86 21.61
CA SER A 403 21.66 8.91 20.80
C SER A 403 23.11 8.83 21.23
N LEU A 404 23.65 7.61 21.24
CA LEU A 404 25.07 7.35 21.44
C LEU A 404 25.91 7.61 20.18
N TYR A 405 25.31 8.06 19.07
CA TYR A 405 26.10 8.54 17.94
C TYR A 405 27.00 9.66 18.44
N LEU A 406 28.32 9.42 18.35
CA LEU A 406 29.35 10.40 18.69
C LEU A 406 28.97 11.71 17.99
N ARG A 407 28.59 12.72 18.79
CA ARG A 407 28.69 14.11 18.35
C ARG A 407 30.18 14.31 18.08
N MET A 408 30.59 14.13 16.83
CA MET A 408 31.88 14.59 16.37
C MET A 408 31.84 16.09 16.67
N GLY A 409 32.52 16.51 17.74
CA GLY A 409 32.56 17.91 18.11
C GLY A 409 33.06 18.71 16.92
N ASP A 410 32.35 19.79 16.61
CA ASP A 410 32.79 20.79 15.64
C ASP A 410 34.12 21.42 16.06
#